data_AF-X0WIZ1-F1
#
_entry.id   AF-X0WIZ1-F1
#
_cell.length_a   1.000
_cell.length_b   1.000
_cell.length_c   1.000
_cell.angle_alpha   90.00
_cell.angle_beta   90.00
_cell.angle_gamma   90.00
#
_symmetry.space_group_name_H-M   'P 1'
#
loop_
_entity.id
_entity.type
_entity.pdbx_description
1 polymer ?
#
loop_
_entity_poly.entity_id
_entity_poly.type
_entity_poly.pdbx_seq_one_letter_code
_entity_poly.pdbx_strand_id
1 'polypeptide(L)'
;TFIAAILFSAAAITDYLDGFYARKSGLVTTLGKIMDPVADKLLVSSAFIMLTSLGWVPAWIVCIIIGRELAVTGLRNIIAEKGEDLSASNLGKYKTGFQIAAIIPLMFHYPFFGLNVQVIGALFLWGALVFTIWSGADYFIRSRTLLRG
;
A
#
# COMPACT_ATOMS: atom_id res chain seq x y z
N THR A 1 -11.49 -15.03 -10.31
CA THR A 1 -11.94 -14.16 -9.19
C THR A 1 -11.70 -14.81 -7.85
N PHE A 2 -12.41 -15.89 -7.49
CA PHE A 2 -12.27 -16.54 -6.18
C PHE A 2 -10.86 -17.10 -5.92
N ILE A 3 -10.28 -17.79 -6.89
CA ILE A 3 -8.89 -18.32 -6.81
C ILE A 3 -7.87 -17.18 -6.68
N ALA A 4 -8.09 -16.04 -7.36
CA ALA A 4 -7.21 -14.88 -7.25
C ALA A 4 -7.29 -14.25 -5.86
N ALA A 5 -8.49 -14.13 -5.29
CA ALA A 5 -8.68 -13.63 -3.93
C ALA A 5 -8.00 -14.53 -2.89
N ILE A 6 -8.08 -15.86 -3.06
CA ILE A 6 -7.40 -16.83 -2.20
C ILE A 6 -5.87 -16.72 -2.35
N LEU A 7 -5.36 -16.66 -3.58
CA LEU A 7 -3.93 -16.52 -3.84
C LEU A 7 -3.36 -15.21 -3.28
N PHE A 8 -4.06 -14.10 -3.48
CA PHE A 8 -3.65 -12.81 -2.93
C PHE A 8 -3.71 -12.79 -1.41
N SER A 9 -4.77 -13.35 -0.81
CA SER A 9 -4.87 -13.46 0.65
C SER A 9 -3.77 -14.36 1.22
N ALA A 10 -3.49 -15.49 0.58
CA ALA A 10 -2.40 -16.38 0.96
C ALA A 10 -1.04 -15.66 0.86
N ALA A 11 -0.76 -14.98 -0.25
CA ALA A 11 0.47 -14.22 -0.44
C ALA A 11 0.64 -13.10 0.60
N ALA A 12 -0.42 -12.33 0.87
CA ALA A 12 -0.40 -11.28 1.90
C ALA A 12 -0.20 -11.84 3.32
N ILE A 13 -0.79 -13.00 3.62
CA ILE A 13 -0.60 -13.69 4.90
C ILE A 13 0.83 -14.23 5.01
N THR A 14 1.38 -14.79 3.94
CA THR A 14 2.76 -15.29 3.91
C THR A 14 3.77 -14.15 4.12
N ASP A 15 3.65 -13.04 3.41
CA ASP A 15 4.51 -11.86 3.60
C ASP A 15 4.42 -11.31 5.04
N TYR A 16 3.20 -11.28 5.61
CA TYR A 16 3.02 -10.85 6.99
C TYR A 16 3.68 -11.82 7.99
N LEU A 17 3.51 -13.13 7.79
CA LEU A 17 4.07 -14.17 8.65
C LEU A 17 5.59 -14.23 8.57
N ASP A 18 6.17 -14.19 7.36
CA ASP A 18 7.62 -14.20 7.16
C ASP A 18 8.26 -12.97 7.78
N GLY A 19 7.66 -11.79 7.60
CA GLY A 19 8.08 -10.57 8.27
C GLY A 19 7.91 -10.63 9.80
N PHE A 20 6.87 -11.30 10.32
CA PHE A 20 6.68 -11.49 11.77
C PHE A 20 7.72 -12.44 12.37
N TYR A 21 7.97 -13.59 11.73
CA TYR A 21 8.96 -14.57 12.18
C TYR A 21 10.39 -14.03 12.07
N ALA A 22 10.73 -13.31 11.01
CA ALA A 22 12.05 -12.69 10.87
C ALA A 22 12.33 -11.67 11.98
N ARG A 23 11.34 -10.84 12.34
CA ARG A 23 11.45 -9.86 13.44
C ARG A 23 11.54 -10.53 14.81
N LYS A 24 10.79 -11.61 15.04
CA LYS A 24 10.80 -12.34 16.32
C LYS A 24 12.09 -13.14 16.54
N SER A 25 12.69 -13.64 15.46
CA SER A 25 13.90 -14.48 15.52
C SER A 25 15.21 -13.70 15.48
N GLY A 26 15.18 -12.36 15.35
CA GLY A 26 16.39 -11.53 15.26
C GLY A 26 17.21 -11.72 13.97
N LEU A 27 16.75 -12.57 13.05
CA LEU A 27 17.36 -12.89 11.75
C LEU A 27 17.02 -11.83 10.69
N VAL A 28 17.04 -10.56 11.07
CA VAL A 28 16.71 -9.47 10.15
C VAL A 28 17.98 -9.05 9.40
N THR A 29 18.17 -9.59 8.20
CA THR A 29 19.31 -9.23 7.33
C THR A 29 19.14 -7.82 6.77
N THR A 30 20.26 -7.11 6.52
CA THR A 30 20.23 -5.75 5.94
C THR A 30 19.52 -5.73 4.58
N LEU A 31 19.68 -6.81 3.80
CA LEU A 31 19.02 -7.00 2.50
C LEU A 31 17.51 -7.22 2.68
N GLY A 32 17.09 -8.06 3.64
CA GLY A 32 15.68 -8.28 3.97
C GLY A 32 14.95 -7.02 4.41
N LYS A 33 15.58 -6.15 5.22
CA LYS A 33 14.97 -4.86 5.64
C LYS A 33 14.63 -3.94 4.46
N ILE A 34 15.37 -4.04 3.36
CA ILE A 34 15.16 -3.24 2.16
C ILE A 34 14.15 -3.91 1.23
N MET A 35 14.17 -5.25 1.16
CA MET A 35 13.27 -6.02 0.29
C MET A 35 11.85 -6.10 0.82
N ASP A 36 11.62 -6.22 2.13
CA ASP A 36 10.28 -6.36 2.72
C ASP A 36 9.34 -5.20 2.29
N PRO A 37 9.72 -3.91 2.42
CA PRO A 37 8.86 -2.80 2.01
C PRO A 37 8.70 -2.68 0.48
N VAL A 38 9.60 -3.27 -0.30
CA VAL A 38 9.52 -3.28 -1.77
C VAL A 38 8.53 -4.34 -2.23
N ALA A 39 8.63 -5.55 -1.67
CA ALA A 39 7.69 -6.65 -1.95
C ALA A 39 6.25 -6.25 -1.61
N ASP A 40 6.04 -5.67 -0.42
CA ASP A 40 4.73 -5.23 0.07
C ASP A 40 4.07 -4.21 -0.89
N LYS A 41 4.86 -3.24 -1.38
CA LYS A 41 4.38 -2.25 -2.36
C LYS A 41 4.11 -2.84 -3.73
N LEU A 42 4.93 -3.79 -4.19
CA LEU A 42 4.74 -4.46 -5.48
C LEU A 42 3.49 -5.35 -5.47
N LEU A 43 3.23 -6.04 -4.37
CA LEU A 43 2.04 -6.87 -4.18
C LEU A 43 0.76 -6.02 -4.26
N VAL A 44 0.70 -4.90 -3.53
CA VAL A 44 -0.46 -3.99 -3.56
C VAL A 44 -0.62 -3.31 -4.92
N SER A 45 0.49 -2.86 -5.53
CA SER A 45 0.46 -2.17 -6.82
C SER A 45 0.04 -3.11 -7.96
N SER A 46 0.58 -4.32 -7.99
CA SER A 46 0.21 -5.32 -9.01
C SER A 46 -1.27 -5.72 -8.91
N ALA A 47 -1.81 -5.88 -7.69
CA ALA A 47 -3.23 -6.14 -7.48
C ALA A 47 -4.11 -5.01 -8.03
N PHE A 48 -3.80 -3.74 -7.75
CA PHE A 48 -4.56 -2.61 -8.30
C PHE A 48 -4.45 -2.50 -9.82
N ILE A 49 -3.27 -2.75 -10.40
CA ILE A 49 -3.09 -2.75 -11.86
C ILE A 49 -3.96 -3.84 -12.51
N MET A 50 -4.02 -5.04 -11.94
CA MET A 50 -4.88 -6.12 -12.43
C MET A 50 -6.37 -5.83 -12.23
N LEU A 51 -6.77 -5.23 -11.11
CA LEU A 51 -8.16 -4.81 -10.91
C LEU A 51 -8.58 -3.71 -11.90
N THR A 52 -7.64 -2.85 -12.29
CA THR A 52 -7.86 -1.81 -13.30
C THR A 52 -8.02 -2.42 -14.70
N SER A 53 -7.20 -3.41 -15.07
CA SER A 53 -7.30 -4.06 -16.39
C SER A 53 -8.62 -4.81 -16.58
N LEU A 54 -9.23 -5.28 -15.47
CA LEU A 54 -10.56 -5.88 -15.46
C LEU A 54 -11.71 -4.85 -15.48
N GLY A 55 -11.38 -3.55 -15.44
CA GLY A 55 -12.37 -2.47 -15.45
C GLY A 55 -13.10 -2.26 -14.12
N TRP A 56 -12.62 -2.86 -13.02
CA TRP A 56 -13.30 -2.78 -11.72
C TRP A 56 -12.86 -1.60 -10.87
N VAL A 57 -11.75 -0.98 -11.24
CA VAL A 57 -11.18 0.18 -10.56
C VAL A 57 -10.83 1.26 -11.59
N PRO A 58 -11.16 2.54 -11.35
CA PRO A 58 -10.73 3.61 -12.22
C PRO A 58 -9.20 3.76 -12.24
N ALA A 59 -8.60 3.68 -13.43
CA ALA A 59 -7.14 3.72 -13.61
C ALA A 59 -6.49 4.96 -12.96
N TRP A 60 -7.15 6.11 -13.04
CA TRP A 60 -6.64 7.36 -12.49
C TRP A 60 -6.45 7.31 -10.96
N ILE A 61 -7.31 6.57 -10.23
CA ILE A 61 -7.16 6.38 -8.77
C ILE A 61 -5.90 5.57 -8.47
N VAL A 62 -5.68 4.50 -9.25
CA VAL A 62 -4.51 3.63 -9.10
C VAL A 62 -3.22 4.37 -9.45
N CYS A 63 -3.22 5.21 -10.49
CA CYS A 63 -2.09 6.06 -10.83
C CYS A 63 -1.72 7.01 -9.68
N ILE A 64 -2.70 7.63 -9.01
CA ILE A 64 -2.45 8.50 -7.84
C ILE A 64 -1.86 7.68 -6.69
N ILE A 65 -2.43 6.50 -6.41
CA ILE A 65 -1.97 5.61 -5.35
C ILE A 65 -0.51 5.19 -5.54
N ILE A 66 -0.17 4.67 -6.72
CA ILE A 66 1.17 4.17 -7.05
C ILE A 66 2.15 5.34 -7.18
N GLY A 67 1.77 6.41 -7.88
CA GLY A 67 2.60 7.59 -8.05
C GLY A 67 3.01 8.21 -6.71
N ARG A 68 2.06 8.32 -5.76
CA ARG A 68 2.35 8.79 -4.40
C ARG A 68 3.27 7.82 -3.65
N GLU A 69 3.06 6.51 -3.74
CA GLU A 69 3.95 5.51 -3.11
C GLU A 69 5.41 5.69 -3.57
N LEU A 70 5.62 5.80 -4.88
CA LEU A 70 6.95 6.01 -5.47
C LEU A 70 7.55 7.35 -5.06
N ALA A 71 6.76 8.43 -5.12
CA ALA A 71 7.23 9.77 -4.77
C ALA A 71 7.66 9.88 -3.30
N VAL A 72 6.85 9.38 -2.36
CA VAL A 72 7.19 9.39 -0.92
C VAL A 72 8.41 8.52 -0.63
N THR A 73 8.52 7.36 -1.30
CA THR A 73 9.68 6.47 -1.13
C THR A 73 10.96 7.12 -1.66
N GLY A 74 10.92 7.71 -2.85
CA GLY A 74 12.06 8.41 -3.43
C GLY A 74 12.49 9.60 -2.57
N LEU A 75 11.53 10.40 -2.10
CA LEU A 75 11.81 11.53 -1.22
C LEU A 75 12.42 11.08 0.12
N ARG A 76 11.95 9.98 0.70
CA ARG A 76 12.52 9.40 1.92
C ARG A 76 13.98 8.99 1.70
N ASN A 77 14.29 8.37 0.57
CA ASN A 77 15.67 7.96 0.26
C ASN A 77 16.60 9.17 0.15
N ILE A 78 16.16 10.25 -0.52
CA ILE A 78 16.94 11.50 -0.63
C ILE A 78 17.20 12.13 0.75
N ILE A 79 16.21 12.12 1.64
CA ILE A 79 16.35 12.67 2.99
C ILE A 79 17.28 11.80 3.85
N ALA A 80 17.14 10.47 3.76
CA ALA A 80 18.01 9.51 4.46
C ALA A 80 19.48 9.64 4.04
N GLU A 81 19.75 9.91 2.76
CA GLU A 81 21.11 10.19 2.26
C GLU A 81 21.73 11.45 2.88
N LYS A 82 20.91 12.42 3.28
CA LYS A 82 21.34 13.64 3.98
C LYS A 82 21.54 13.44 5.49
N GLY A 83 21.34 12.23 6.01
CA GLY A 83 21.49 11.91 7.43
C GLY A 83 20.31 12.34 8.31
N GLU A 84 19.22 12.81 7.71
CA GLU A 84 17.97 13.09 8.41
C GLU A 84 16.99 11.93 8.21
N ASP A 85 16.17 11.63 9.21
CA ASP A 85 15.11 10.62 9.09
C ASP A 85 13.73 11.28 9.15
N LEU A 86 13.01 11.24 8.02
CA LEU A 86 11.61 11.59 8.01
C LEU A 86 10.79 10.41 8.53
N SER A 87 10.64 10.38 9.86
CA SER A 87 9.81 9.40 10.56
C SER A 87 8.42 9.30 9.91
N ALA A 88 8.02 8.07 9.58
CA ALA A 88 6.75 7.81 8.90
C ALA A 88 5.58 8.31 9.77
N SER A 89 4.77 9.22 9.22
CA SER A 89 3.60 9.70 9.95
C SER A 89 2.58 8.57 10.12
N ASN A 90 1.83 8.58 11.23
CA ASN A 90 0.82 7.55 11.52
C ASN A 90 -0.22 7.41 10.38
N LEU A 91 -0.42 8.47 9.59
CA LEU A 91 -1.23 8.49 8.36
C LEU A 91 -0.80 7.44 7.33
N GLY A 92 0.50 7.11 7.25
CA GLY A 92 1.02 6.07 6.37
C GLY A 92 0.50 4.67 6.72
N LYS A 93 0.32 4.37 8.02
CA LYS A 93 -0.20 3.07 8.49
C LYS A 93 -1.68 2.90 8.16
N TYR A 94 -2.48 3.95 8.33
CA TYR A 94 -3.90 3.92 8.00
C TYR A 94 -4.12 3.69 6.51
N LYS A 95 -3.35 4.36 5.64
CA LYS A 95 -3.44 4.15 4.18
C LYS A 95 -3.32 2.67 3.81
N THR A 96 -2.28 1.99 4.27
CA THR A 96 -2.02 0.59 3.88
C THR A 96 -3.15 -0.33 4.31
N GLY A 97 -3.69 -0.11 5.52
CA GLY A 97 -4.87 -0.84 6.01
C GLY A 97 -6.09 -0.65 5.10
N PHE A 98 -6.37 0.58 4.67
CA PHE A 98 -7.48 0.88 3.76
C PHE A 98 -7.27 0.29 2.35
N GLN A 99 -6.03 0.21 1.86
CA GLN A 99 -5.74 -0.40 0.55
C GLN A 99 -5.97 -1.90 0.56
N ILE A 100 -5.47 -2.60 1.58
CA ILE A 100 -5.70 -4.04 1.72
C ILE A 100 -7.19 -4.33 1.91
N ALA A 101 -7.88 -3.52 2.74
CA ALA A 101 -9.32 -3.60 2.93
C ALA A 101 -10.14 -3.27 1.67
N ALA A 102 -9.58 -2.53 0.71
CA ALA A 102 -10.20 -2.30 -0.59
C ALA A 102 -9.98 -3.49 -1.54
N ILE A 103 -8.76 -4.02 -1.60
CA ILE A 103 -8.39 -5.08 -2.55
C ILE A 103 -9.19 -6.35 -2.28
N ILE A 104 -9.29 -6.80 -1.02
CA ILE A 104 -9.98 -8.05 -0.67
C ILE A 104 -11.42 -8.11 -1.24
N PRO A 105 -12.33 -7.16 -0.92
CA PRO A 105 -13.69 -7.16 -1.47
C PRO A 105 -13.74 -6.85 -2.97
N LEU A 106 -12.83 -6.04 -3.53
CA LEU A 106 -12.78 -5.80 -4.98
C LEU A 106 -12.41 -7.05 -5.78
N MET A 107 -11.68 -8.00 -5.19
CA MET A 107 -11.39 -9.30 -5.82
C MET A 107 -12.59 -10.25 -5.83
N PHE A 108 -13.51 -10.10 -4.87
CA PHE A 108 -14.80 -10.80 -4.86
C PHE A 108 -15.78 -10.04 -5.78
N HIS A 109 -15.70 -10.30 -7.08
CA HIS A 109 -16.55 -9.66 -8.08
C HIS A 109 -18.04 -10.05 -8.01
N TYR A 110 -18.37 -11.20 -7.42
CA TYR A 110 -19.74 -11.70 -7.34
C TYR A 110 -20.41 -11.37 -6.00
N PRO A 111 -21.72 -11.07 -5.99
CA PRO A 111 -22.46 -10.78 -4.75
C PRO A 111 -22.35 -11.98 -3.81
N PHE A 112 -21.70 -11.77 -2.68
CA PHE A 112 -21.59 -12.75 -1.62
C PHE A 112 -22.74 -12.51 -0.64
N PHE A 113 -23.60 -13.51 -0.42
CA PHE A 113 -24.73 -13.38 0.51
C PHE A 113 -25.74 -12.24 0.18
N GLY A 114 -25.88 -11.86 -1.09
CA GLY A 114 -26.81 -10.79 -1.51
C GLY A 114 -26.32 -9.36 -1.25
N LEU A 115 -25.11 -9.19 -0.70
CA LEU A 115 -24.45 -7.90 -0.56
C LEU A 115 -23.59 -7.59 -1.78
N ASN A 116 -23.69 -6.36 -2.28
CA ASN A 116 -22.83 -5.87 -3.36
C ASN A 116 -21.45 -5.49 -2.80
N VAL A 117 -20.59 -6.50 -2.65
CA VAL A 117 -19.22 -6.39 -2.14
C VAL A 117 -18.34 -5.41 -2.93
N GLN A 118 -18.65 -5.13 -4.20
CA GLN A 118 -17.95 -4.11 -4.97
C GLN A 118 -18.21 -2.69 -4.43
N VAL A 119 -19.40 -2.39 -3.92
CA VAL A 119 -19.70 -1.07 -3.34
C VAL A 119 -18.86 -0.85 -2.09
N ILE A 120 -18.71 -1.88 -1.26
CA ILE A 120 -17.86 -1.85 -0.07
C ILE A 120 -16.40 -1.64 -0.47
N GLY A 121 -15.90 -2.41 -1.45
CA GLY A 121 -14.54 -2.24 -1.96
C GLY A 121 -14.28 -0.86 -2.57
N ALA A 122 -15.25 -0.29 -3.29
CA ALA A 122 -15.17 1.05 -3.83
C ALA A 122 -15.13 2.12 -2.71
N LEU A 123 -15.91 1.96 -1.64
CA LEU A 123 -15.86 2.87 -0.48
C LEU A 123 -14.48 2.86 0.18
N PHE A 124 -13.90 1.67 0.39
CA PHE A 124 -12.53 1.56 0.92
C PHE A 124 -11.49 2.14 -0.04
N LEU A 125 -11.66 1.97 -1.35
CA LEU A 125 -10.77 2.57 -2.36
C LEU A 125 -10.81 4.10 -2.31
N TRP A 126 -12.00 4.70 -2.21
CA TRP A 126 -12.13 6.15 -2.05
C TRP A 126 -11.50 6.64 -0.74
N GLY A 127 -11.69 5.91 0.36
CA GLY A 127 -11.00 6.17 1.62
C GLY A 127 -9.47 6.10 1.45
N ALA A 128 -8.96 5.06 0.80
CA ALA A 128 -7.54 4.89 0.51
C ALA A 128 -6.98 6.04 -0.34
N LEU A 129 -7.74 6.54 -1.32
CA LEU A 129 -7.35 7.69 -2.13
C LEU A 129 -7.24 8.97 -1.27
N VAL A 130 -8.24 9.26 -0.43
CA VAL A 130 -8.22 10.42 0.47
C VAL A 130 -7.03 10.36 1.40
N PHE A 131 -6.81 9.22 2.07
CA PHE A 131 -5.65 9.03 2.92
C PHE A 131 -4.34 9.16 2.14
N THR A 132 -4.28 8.65 0.91
CA THR A 132 -3.09 8.75 0.04
C THR A 132 -2.74 10.20 -0.26
N ILE A 133 -3.71 11.02 -0.66
CA ILE A 133 -3.51 12.43 -0.98
C ILE A 133 -3.09 13.20 0.27
N TRP A 134 -3.81 13.02 1.38
CA TRP A 134 -3.53 13.72 2.62
C TRP A 134 -2.12 13.41 3.14
N SER A 135 -1.80 12.13 3.29
CA SER A 135 -0.47 11.70 3.72
C SER A 135 0.63 12.13 2.75
N GLY A 136 0.36 12.15 1.44
CA GLY A 136 1.29 12.69 0.45
C GLY A 136 1.58 14.16 0.71
N ALA A 137 0.54 14.97 0.89
CA ALA A 137 0.67 16.39 1.20
C ALA A 137 1.44 16.65 2.51
N ASP A 138 1.09 15.94 3.60
CA ASP A 138 1.81 16.03 4.90
C ASP A 138 3.30 15.72 4.73
N TYR A 139 3.64 14.67 3.97
CA TYR A 139 5.01 14.27 3.72
C TYR A 139 5.79 15.33 2.92
N PHE A 140 5.21 15.83 1.82
CA PHE A 140 5.83 16.86 0.97
C PHE A 140 6.01 18.20 1.69
N ILE A 141 5.10 18.56 2.60
CA ILE A 141 5.24 19.77 3.41
C ILE A 141 6.40 19.61 4.40
N ARG A 142 6.44 18.49 5.14
CA ARG A 142 7.53 18.21 6.10
C ARG A 142 8.89 18.13 5.42
N SER A 143 8.98 17.47 4.26
CA SER A 143 10.23 17.37 3.51
C SER A 143 10.72 18.72 3.00
N ARG A 144 9.84 19.65 2.63
CA ARG A 144 10.25 21.00 2.21
C ARG A 144 10.90 21.80 3.34
N THR A 145 10.47 21.57 4.58
CA THR A 145 11.08 22.21 5.75
C THR A 145 12.49 21.67 5.98
N LEU A 146 12.69 20.35 5.88
CA LEU A 146 13.99 19.71 6.09
C LEU A 146 14.98 19.96 4.94
N LEU A 147 14.51 20.00 3.69
CA LEU A 147 15.36 20.29 2.53
C LEU A 147 15.78 21.76 2.41
N ARG A 148 15.22 22.66 3.23
CA ARG A 148 15.55 24.09 3.26
C ARG A 148 16.52 24.48 4.39
N GLY A 149 16.84 23.55 5.31
CA GLY A 149 17.95 23.68 6.26
C GLY A 149 19.25 23.19 5.65
#